data_AF-A0AAF0J8Y3-F1
#
_entry.id   AF-A0AAF0J8Y3-F1
#
_cell.length_a   1.000
_cell.length_b   1.000
_cell.length_c   1.000
_cell.angle_alpha   90.00
_cell.angle_beta   90.00
_cell.angle_gamma   90.00
#
_symmetry.space_group_name_H-M   'P 1'
#
loop_
_entity.id
_entity.type
_entity.pdbx_description
1 polymer ?
#
loop_
_entity_poly.entity_id
_entity_poly.type
_entity_poly.pdbx_seq_one_letter_code
_entity_poly.pdbx_strand_id
1 'polypeptide(L)'
;MSWEAQSRRVRQVQQRLDAKLTAYSQLVSDAASNSSPLSTAPSVAVDMNSGATSATPDPASLEAEIQALLVQYADAQAELSTLLNDPALPPTQTQLHTVQRHRELLMELERDFFRTKTNLLHALSRKQLLGHVKEDISAYRAQHQSETQAYLDERAHLDRSQRMMDETLDQAYATQSEFRAQRNQLSNTLQRMTNAAAQVPGLNSILTMITRRRRRDTIILAVLIGVCVVILLMVGTRR
;
A
#
# COMPACT_ATOMS: atom_id res chain seq x y z
N MET A 1 2.58 40.02 -65.41
CA MET A 1 3.18 40.39 -64.11
C MET A 1 4.68 40.42 -64.29
N SER A 2 5.40 41.39 -63.71
CA SER A 2 6.86 41.46 -63.86
C SER A 2 7.52 40.28 -63.12
N TRP A 3 8.49 39.62 -63.78
CA TRP A 3 9.30 38.53 -63.23
C TRP A 3 9.81 38.84 -61.81
N GLU A 4 10.24 40.08 -61.58
CA GLU A 4 10.74 40.53 -60.29
C GLU A 4 9.70 40.53 -59.17
N ALA A 5 8.44 40.86 -59.48
CA ALA A 5 7.37 40.87 -58.49
C ALA A 5 7.06 39.43 -58.04
N GLN A 6 7.01 38.49 -58.99
CA GLN A 6 6.77 37.09 -58.69
C GLN A 6 7.95 36.46 -57.94
N SER A 7 9.18 36.80 -58.34
CA SER A 7 10.39 36.34 -57.65
C SER A 7 10.48 36.87 -56.22
N ARG A 8 10.04 38.11 -55.95
CA ARG A 8 9.91 38.65 -54.58
C ARG A 8 8.86 37.88 -53.77
N ARG A 9 7.71 37.57 -54.38
CA ARG A 9 6.65 36.78 -53.72
C ARG A 9 7.13 35.39 -53.32
N VAL A 10 7.81 34.66 -54.22
CA VAL A 10 8.36 33.32 -53.93
C VAL A 10 9.36 33.38 -52.76
N ARG A 11 10.28 34.35 -52.76
CA ARG A 11 11.21 34.54 -51.62
C ARG A 11 10.51 34.86 -50.31
N GLN A 12 9.43 35.64 -50.34
CA GLN A 12 8.67 35.99 -49.14
C GLN A 12 7.92 34.78 -48.56
N VAL A 13 7.31 33.95 -49.42
CA VAL A 13 6.65 32.70 -48.99
C VAL A 13 7.68 31.72 -48.43
N GLN A 14 8.84 31.59 -49.08
CA GLN A 14 9.95 30.77 -48.61
C GLN A 14 10.39 31.19 -47.19
N GLN A 15 10.67 32.48 -46.97
CA GLN A 15 11.12 32.97 -45.66
C GLN A 15 10.10 32.68 -44.54
N ARG A 16 8.80 32.78 -44.86
CA ARG A 16 7.72 32.44 -43.91
C ARG A 16 7.69 30.95 -43.61
N LEU A 17 7.85 30.11 -44.63
CA LEU A 17 7.90 28.65 -44.50
C LEU A 17 9.09 28.21 -43.65
N ASP A 18 10.29 28.73 -43.90
CA ASP A 18 11.51 28.43 -43.13
C ASP A 18 11.37 28.81 -41.65
N ALA A 19 10.79 29.98 -41.37
CA ALA A 19 10.54 30.43 -40.00
C ALA A 19 9.57 29.50 -39.25
N LYS A 20 8.50 29.05 -39.93
CA LYS A 20 7.51 28.14 -39.35
C LYS A 20 8.06 26.73 -39.17
N LEU A 21 8.88 26.23 -40.10
CA LEU A 21 9.51 24.91 -40.01
C LEU A 21 10.53 24.88 -38.86
N THR A 22 11.27 25.97 -38.63
CA THR A 22 12.17 26.10 -37.48
C THR A 22 11.40 26.07 -36.16
N ALA A 23 10.29 26.82 -36.07
CA ALA A 23 9.43 26.82 -34.88
C ALA A 23 8.83 25.42 -34.61
N TYR A 24 8.42 24.72 -35.67
CA TYR A 24 7.93 23.35 -35.57
C TYR A 24 9.04 22.39 -35.09
N SER A 25 10.25 22.47 -35.65
CA SER A 25 11.39 21.65 -35.21
C SER A 25 11.78 21.88 -33.74
N GLN A 26 11.67 23.12 -33.24
CA GLN A 26 11.89 23.42 -31.82
C GLN A 26 10.84 22.72 -30.95
N LEU A 27 9.57 22.79 -31.34
CA LEU A 27 8.49 22.10 -30.63
C LEU A 27 8.65 20.58 -30.62
N VAL A 28 9.14 19.99 -31.72
CA VAL A 28 9.49 18.55 -31.76
C VAL A 28 10.66 18.24 -30.81
N SER A 29 11.66 19.11 -30.75
CA SER A 29 12.83 18.95 -29.88
C SER A 29 12.45 19.08 -28.40
N ASP A 30 11.54 19.98 -28.08
CA ASP A 30 10.98 20.14 -26.73
C ASP A 30 10.12 18.93 -26.35
N ALA A 31 9.28 18.43 -27.27
CA ALA A 31 8.50 17.22 -27.05
C ALA A 31 9.40 15.98 -26.86
N ALA A 32 10.54 15.91 -27.56
CA ALA A 32 11.50 14.84 -27.42
C ALA A 32 12.35 14.95 -26.14
N SER A 33 12.81 16.14 -25.76
CA SER A 33 13.64 16.36 -24.56
C SER A 33 12.86 16.11 -23.28
N ASN A 34 11.58 16.49 -23.23
CA ASN A 34 10.69 16.24 -22.09
C ASN A 34 10.32 14.74 -21.94
N SER A 35 10.75 13.89 -22.88
CA SER A 35 10.59 12.42 -22.83
C SER A 35 11.81 11.67 -22.25
N SER A 36 12.89 12.38 -21.90
CA SER A 36 14.11 11.75 -21.37
C SER A 36 13.97 11.35 -19.89
N PRO A 37 14.13 10.07 -19.52
CA PRO A 37 13.63 9.53 -18.25
C PRO A 37 14.69 9.36 -17.14
N LEU A 38 15.67 10.27 -17.01
CA LEU A 38 16.73 10.11 -16.01
C LEU A 38 16.94 11.33 -15.12
N SER A 39 16.05 11.47 -14.14
CA SER A 39 16.35 12.12 -12.86
C SER A 39 15.73 11.31 -11.74
N THR A 40 16.35 10.17 -11.44
CA THR A 40 16.09 9.37 -10.24
C THR A 40 16.75 10.07 -9.04
N ALA A 41 16.10 11.11 -8.52
CA ALA A 41 16.37 11.64 -7.19
C ALA A 41 15.03 11.98 -6.53
N PRO A 42 14.81 11.65 -5.25
CA PRO A 42 13.61 12.04 -4.53
C PRO A 42 13.79 13.50 -4.12
N SER A 43 13.71 14.42 -5.08
CA SER A 43 13.47 15.82 -4.77
C SER A 43 12.01 15.93 -4.43
N VAL A 44 11.72 16.36 -3.21
CA VAL A 44 10.44 16.94 -2.81
C VAL A 44 9.82 17.67 -4.00
N ALA A 45 8.64 17.22 -4.42
CA ALA A 45 7.88 17.86 -5.46
C ALA A 45 7.40 19.20 -4.92
N VAL A 46 8.27 20.20 -5.03
CA VAL A 46 7.84 21.59 -5.11
C VAL A 46 7.04 21.62 -6.41
N ASP A 47 5.71 21.66 -6.23
CA ASP A 47 4.75 22.05 -7.24
C ASP A 47 5.10 23.47 -7.69
N MET A 48 6.14 23.56 -8.51
CA MET A 48 6.38 24.69 -9.37
C MET A 48 5.41 24.49 -10.53
N ASN A 49 4.13 24.78 -10.25
CA ASN A 49 3.18 25.27 -11.22
C ASN A 49 3.74 26.58 -11.79
N SER A 50 4.83 26.44 -12.56
CA SER A 50 5.27 27.43 -13.52
C SER A 50 4.14 27.50 -14.52
N GLY A 51 3.22 28.42 -14.24
CA GLY A 51 2.26 28.98 -15.17
C GLY A 51 2.99 29.61 -16.35
N ALA A 52 3.62 28.77 -17.16
CA ALA A 52 3.94 29.03 -18.54
C ALA A 52 2.75 28.52 -19.36
N THR A 53 1.62 29.19 -19.20
CA THR A 53 0.73 29.50 -20.32
C THR A 53 1.49 30.40 -21.30
N SER A 54 2.66 29.97 -21.77
CA SER A 54 3.13 30.41 -23.07
C SER A 54 2.36 29.54 -24.05
N ALA A 55 1.47 30.17 -24.80
CA ALA A 55 0.72 29.54 -25.89
C ALA A 55 1.66 28.69 -26.76
N THR A 56 1.83 27.41 -26.42
CA THR A 56 2.44 26.45 -27.33
C THR A 56 1.36 26.21 -28.37
N PRO A 57 1.50 26.74 -29.59
CA PRO A 57 0.52 26.50 -30.64
C PRO A 57 0.34 25.00 -30.79
N ASP A 58 -0.90 24.55 -30.93
CA ASP A 58 -1.20 23.13 -31.11
C ASP A 58 -0.37 22.60 -32.28
N PRO A 59 0.39 21.49 -32.12
CA PRO A 59 1.25 20.97 -33.19
C PRO A 59 0.46 20.71 -34.47
N ALA A 60 -0.80 20.29 -34.35
CA ALA A 60 -1.71 20.09 -35.46
C ALA A 60 -2.04 21.39 -36.23
N SER A 61 -2.16 22.52 -35.53
CA SER A 61 -2.43 23.81 -36.17
C SER A 61 -1.23 24.31 -36.98
N LEU A 62 -0.01 24.14 -36.44
CA LEU A 62 1.23 24.47 -37.14
C LEU A 62 1.46 23.55 -38.34
N GLU A 63 1.15 22.25 -38.22
CA GLU A 63 1.23 21.32 -39.35
C GLU A 63 0.31 21.73 -40.50
N ALA A 64 -0.94 22.10 -40.20
CA ALA A 64 -1.89 22.57 -41.20
C ALA A 64 -1.42 23.88 -41.87
N GLU A 65 -0.86 24.80 -41.09
CA GLU A 65 -0.31 26.06 -41.62
C GLU A 65 0.92 25.82 -42.51
N ILE A 66 1.83 24.93 -42.13
CA ILE A 66 3.01 24.56 -42.93
C ILE A 66 2.59 23.88 -44.24
N GLN A 67 1.61 22.98 -44.20
CA GLN A 67 1.06 22.34 -45.40
C GLN A 67 0.44 23.37 -46.36
N ALA A 68 -0.34 24.33 -45.84
CA ALA A 68 -0.90 25.39 -46.65
C ALA A 68 0.18 26.28 -47.29
N LEU A 69 1.26 26.58 -46.55
CA LEU A 69 2.40 27.35 -47.06
C LEU A 69 3.21 26.58 -48.11
N LEU A 70 3.36 25.26 -47.97
CA LEU A 70 4.00 24.39 -48.98
C LEU A 70 3.23 24.41 -50.30
N VAL A 71 1.89 24.29 -50.24
CA VAL A 71 1.02 24.41 -51.43
C VAL A 71 1.15 25.80 -52.05
N GLN A 72 1.10 26.86 -51.24
CA GLN A 72 1.26 28.23 -51.73
C GLN A 72 2.64 28.48 -52.38
N TYR A 73 3.70 27.85 -51.86
CA TYR A 73 5.04 27.92 -52.45
C TYR A 73 5.11 27.15 -53.77
N ALA A 74 4.49 25.97 -53.86
CA ALA A 74 4.36 25.19 -55.09
C ALA A 74 3.64 25.97 -56.20
N ASP A 75 2.51 26.61 -55.87
CA ASP A 75 1.73 27.43 -56.80
C ASP A 75 2.53 28.64 -57.29
N ALA A 76 3.17 29.36 -56.35
CA ALA A 76 3.98 30.53 -56.70
C ALA A 76 5.19 30.16 -57.58
N GLN A 77 5.79 28.97 -57.36
CA GLN A 77 6.84 28.41 -58.20
C GLN A 77 6.33 27.95 -59.57
N ALA A 78 5.14 27.37 -59.64
CA ALA A 78 4.49 27.00 -60.90
C ALA A 78 4.24 28.25 -61.76
N GLU A 79 3.67 29.30 -61.20
CA GLU A 79 3.49 30.62 -61.85
C GLU A 79 4.82 31.24 -62.31
N LEU A 80 5.89 31.07 -61.54
CA LEU A 80 7.22 31.55 -61.93
C LEU A 80 7.79 30.75 -63.12
N SER A 81 7.48 29.46 -63.19
CA SER A 81 7.87 28.60 -64.32
C SER A 81 7.04 28.82 -65.58
N THR A 82 5.76 29.19 -65.46
CA THR A 82 4.92 29.50 -66.63
C THR A 82 5.34 30.81 -67.28
N LEU A 83 5.71 31.83 -66.50
CA LEU A 83 6.29 33.07 -67.00
C LEU A 83 7.61 32.88 -67.75
N LEU A 84 8.35 31.81 -67.46
CA LEU A 84 9.61 31.48 -68.11
C LEU A 84 9.43 30.71 -69.44
N ASN A 85 8.25 30.13 -69.65
CA ASN A 85 7.86 29.40 -70.85
C ASN A 85 7.11 30.28 -71.87
N ASP A 86 7.04 31.60 -71.65
CA ASP A 86 6.40 32.53 -72.59
C ASP A 86 7.23 32.61 -73.90
N PRO A 87 6.64 32.25 -75.06
CA PRO A 87 7.36 32.22 -76.34
C PRO A 87 7.82 33.60 -76.84
N ALA A 88 7.35 34.70 -76.23
CA ALA A 88 7.69 36.05 -76.65
C ALA A 88 9.09 36.52 -76.22
N LEU A 89 9.70 35.92 -75.19
CA LEU A 89 11.03 36.29 -74.70
C LEU A 89 11.86 35.04 -74.33
N PRO A 90 13.05 34.84 -74.91
CA PRO A 90 13.92 33.73 -74.52
C PRO A 90 14.39 33.92 -73.06
N PRO A 91 14.25 32.89 -72.20
CA PRO A 91 14.59 32.99 -70.79
C PRO A 91 16.09 33.16 -70.58
N THR A 92 16.47 34.01 -69.62
CA THR A 92 17.89 34.19 -69.27
C THR A 92 18.41 32.97 -68.50
N GLN A 93 19.66 32.55 -68.71
CA GLN A 93 20.25 31.39 -68.03
C GLN A 93 20.18 31.48 -66.49
N THR A 94 20.25 32.68 -65.94
CA THR A 94 20.07 32.96 -64.50
C THR A 94 18.64 32.71 -64.01
N GLN A 95 17.64 32.98 -64.84
CA GLN A 95 16.23 32.78 -64.52
C GLN A 95 15.87 31.28 -64.50
N LEU A 96 16.40 30.52 -65.47
CA LEU A 96 16.30 29.06 -65.51
C LEU A 96 16.92 28.41 -64.27
N HIS A 97 18.14 28.80 -63.92
CA HIS A 97 18.82 28.29 -62.72
C HIS A 97 18.05 28.66 -61.43
N THR A 98 17.47 29.85 -61.36
CA THR A 98 16.66 30.28 -60.20
C THR A 98 15.41 29.42 -60.03
N VAL A 99 14.68 29.13 -61.11
CA VAL A 99 13.50 28.25 -61.07
C VAL A 99 13.89 26.83 -60.68
N GLN A 100 14.99 26.32 -61.21
CA GLN A 100 15.48 24.98 -60.88
C GLN A 100 15.86 24.86 -59.40
N ARG A 101 16.56 25.87 -58.86
CA ARG A 101 16.85 25.94 -57.43
C ARG A 101 15.59 25.97 -56.56
N HIS A 102 14.56 26.71 -56.97
CA HIS A 102 13.30 26.74 -56.21
C HIS A 102 12.57 25.39 -56.21
N ARG A 103 12.68 24.60 -57.30
CA ARG A 103 12.19 23.21 -57.37
C ARG A 103 12.92 22.29 -56.40
N GLU A 104 14.26 22.35 -56.39
CA GLU A 104 15.08 21.56 -55.47
C GLU A 104 14.76 21.91 -54.01
N LEU A 105 14.61 23.21 -53.72
CA LEU A 105 14.28 23.70 -52.39
C LEU A 105 12.89 23.24 -51.92
N LEU A 106 11.90 23.21 -52.83
CA LEU A 106 10.57 22.67 -52.53
C LEU A 106 10.66 21.21 -52.07
N MET A 107 11.36 20.38 -52.83
CA MET A 107 11.52 18.96 -52.53
C MET A 107 12.22 18.74 -51.19
N GLU A 108 13.25 19.54 -50.89
CA GLU A 108 13.96 19.46 -49.61
C GLU A 108 13.07 19.86 -48.44
N LEU A 109 12.30 20.96 -48.57
CA LEU A 109 11.37 21.41 -47.52
C LEU A 109 10.25 20.40 -47.26
N GLU A 110 9.71 19.77 -48.30
CA GLU A 110 8.71 18.70 -48.14
C GLU A 110 9.30 17.49 -47.41
N ARG A 111 10.53 17.10 -47.78
CA ARG A 111 11.25 16.01 -47.12
C ARG A 111 11.51 16.31 -45.65
N ASP A 112 11.99 17.51 -45.34
CA ASP A 112 12.27 17.95 -43.97
C ASP A 112 11.01 18.06 -43.13
N PHE A 113 9.90 18.54 -43.71
CA PHE A 113 8.61 18.55 -43.05
C PHE A 113 8.13 17.13 -42.72
N PHE A 114 8.21 16.19 -43.67
CA PHE A 114 7.80 14.80 -43.43
C PHE A 114 8.69 14.12 -42.38
N ARG A 115 10.00 14.38 -42.42
CA ARG A 115 10.95 13.86 -41.43
C ARG A 115 10.69 14.42 -40.03
N THR A 116 10.43 15.71 -39.89
CA THR A 116 10.12 16.32 -38.58
C THR A 116 8.78 15.83 -38.04
N LYS A 117 7.78 15.66 -38.90
CA LYS A 117 6.47 15.08 -38.55
C LYS A 117 6.57 13.64 -38.05
N THR A 118 7.29 12.78 -38.78
CA THR A 118 7.49 11.38 -38.36
C THR A 118 8.22 11.29 -37.02
N ASN A 119 9.25 12.13 -36.81
CA ASN A 119 9.92 12.23 -35.52
C ASN A 119 8.98 12.65 -34.38
N LEU A 120 8.08 13.60 -34.62
CA LEU A 120 7.07 14.01 -33.63
C LEU A 120 6.14 12.85 -33.27
N LEU A 121 5.63 12.12 -34.26
CA LEU A 121 4.77 10.96 -34.03
C LEU A 121 5.49 9.88 -33.20
N HIS A 122 6.77 9.62 -33.50
CA HIS A 122 7.57 8.69 -32.71
C HIS A 122 7.78 9.17 -31.27
N ALA A 123 8.02 10.47 -31.05
CA ALA A 123 8.14 11.04 -29.71
C ALA A 123 6.82 10.94 -28.91
N LEU A 124 5.68 11.23 -29.55
CA LEU A 124 4.36 11.11 -28.93
C LEU A 124 3.99 9.65 -28.61
N SER A 125 4.23 8.73 -29.55
CA SER A 125 3.99 7.30 -29.33
C SER A 125 4.84 6.77 -28.17
N ARG A 126 6.12 7.16 -28.09
CA ARG A 126 6.98 6.83 -26.96
C ARG A 126 6.43 7.37 -25.64
N LYS A 127 5.96 8.62 -25.62
CA LYS A 127 5.34 9.23 -24.43
C LYS A 127 4.08 8.47 -24.00
N GLN A 128 3.23 8.06 -24.94
CA GLN A 128 2.01 7.29 -24.66
C GLN A 128 2.34 5.91 -24.07
N LEU A 129 3.28 5.19 -24.67
CA LEU A 129 3.75 3.89 -24.17
C LEU A 129 4.35 4.00 -22.77
N LEU A 130 5.21 4.99 -22.52
CA LEU A 130 5.81 5.22 -21.21
C LEU A 130 4.78 5.70 -20.17
N GLY A 131 3.76 6.46 -20.60
CA GLY A 131 2.66 6.86 -19.74
C GLY A 131 1.88 5.66 -19.20
N HIS A 132 1.56 4.71 -20.08
CA HIS A 132 0.88 3.46 -19.68
C HIS A 132 1.73 2.63 -18.72
N VAL A 133 3.02 2.42 -19.04
CA VAL A 133 3.91 1.63 -18.18
C VAL A 133 4.12 2.29 -16.82
N LYS A 134 4.20 3.62 -16.76
CA LYS A 134 4.32 4.34 -15.48
C LYS A 134 3.07 4.16 -14.63
N GLU A 135 1.88 4.23 -15.23
CA GLU A 135 0.60 4.03 -14.55
C GLU A 135 0.51 2.60 -13.99
N ASP A 136 0.85 1.59 -14.81
CA ASP A 136 0.86 0.19 -14.38
C ASP A 136 1.85 -0.06 -13.23
N ILE A 137 3.05 0.52 -13.30
CA ILE A 137 4.05 0.40 -12.23
C ILE A 137 3.56 1.07 -10.95
N SER A 138 2.91 2.25 -11.03
CA SER A 138 2.34 2.89 -9.85
C SER A 138 1.19 2.09 -9.25
N ALA A 139 0.32 1.52 -10.08
CA ALA A 139 -0.78 0.67 -9.63
C ALA A 139 -0.24 -0.61 -8.95
N TYR A 140 0.72 -1.29 -9.58
CA TYR A 140 1.38 -2.46 -9.02
C TYR A 140 2.08 -2.14 -7.69
N ARG A 141 2.81 -1.02 -7.61
CA ARG A 141 3.49 -0.58 -6.39
C ARG A 141 2.49 -0.25 -5.28
N ALA A 142 1.38 0.42 -5.59
CA ALA A 142 0.34 0.73 -4.62
C ALA A 142 -0.30 -0.56 -4.07
N GLN A 143 -0.59 -1.53 -4.93
CA GLN A 143 -1.11 -2.84 -4.52
C GLN A 143 -0.11 -3.59 -3.64
N HIS A 144 1.17 -3.68 -4.04
CA HIS A 144 2.20 -4.38 -3.28
C HIS A 144 2.54 -3.70 -1.95
N GLN A 145 2.46 -2.38 -1.87
CA GLN A 145 2.61 -1.66 -0.60
C GLN A 145 1.50 -2.02 0.38
N SER A 146 0.26 -2.18 -0.09
CA SER A 146 -0.85 -2.63 0.75
C SER A 146 -0.65 -4.05 1.27
N GLU A 147 -0.20 -4.98 0.42
CA GLU A 147 0.12 -6.35 0.84
C GLU A 147 1.29 -6.39 1.84
N THR A 148 2.34 -5.62 1.58
CA THR A 148 3.49 -5.52 2.49
C THR A 148 3.08 -4.98 3.86
N GLN A 149 2.22 -3.96 3.89
CA GLN A 149 1.66 -3.43 5.15
C GLN A 149 0.82 -4.48 5.87
N ALA A 150 -0.02 -5.24 5.15
CA ALA A 150 -0.81 -6.32 5.74
C ALA A 150 0.07 -7.40 6.39
N TYR A 151 1.18 -7.81 5.74
CA TYR A 151 2.13 -8.75 6.33
C TYR A 151 2.85 -8.20 7.57
N LEU A 152 3.17 -6.90 7.59
CA LEU A 152 3.76 -6.25 8.76
C LEU A 152 2.78 -6.20 9.94
N ASP A 153 1.52 -5.88 9.67
CA ASP A 153 0.45 -5.89 10.67
C ASP A 153 0.18 -7.30 11.21
N GLU A 154 0.18 -8.31 10.34
CA GLU A 154 0.07 -9.72 10.74
C GLU A 154 1.23 -10.13 11.65
N ARG A 155 2.46 -9.75 11.31
CA ARG A 155 3.63 -9.99 12.17
C ARG A 155 3.49 -9.33 13.53
N ALA A 156 3.04 -8.07 13.58
CA ALA A 156 2.78 -7.38 14.84
C ALA A 156 1.68 -8.09 15.67
N HIS A 157 0.68 -8.66 15.01
CA HIS A 157 -0.35 -9.48 15.65
C HIS A 157 0.22 -10.78 16.22
N LEU A 158 1.07 -11.49 15.47
CA LEU A 158 1.77 -12.70 15.94
C LEU A 158 2.64 -12.40 17.16
N ASP A 159 3.42 -11.31 17.14
CA ASP A 159 4.26 -10.91 18.28
C ASP A 159 3.43 -10.58 19.53
N ARG A 160 2.22 -10.00 19.36
CA ARG A 160 1.27 -9.80 20.47
C ARG A 160 0.72 -11.14 20.98
N SER A 161 0.32 -12.03 20.09
CA SER A 161 -0.17 -13.36 20.45
C SER A 161 0.87 -14.18 21.19
N GLN A 162 2.14 -14.11 20.78
CA GLN A 162 3.24 -14.80 21.43
C GLN A 162 3.43 -14.30 22.87
N ARG A 163 3.44 -12.99 23.08
CA ARG A 163 3.52 -12.41 24.43
C ARG A 163 2.34 -12.81 25.32
N MET A 164 1.13 -12.83 24.78
CA MET A 164 -0.04 -13.30 25.53
C MET A 164 0.09 -14.79 25.89
N MET A 165 0.59 -15.63 24.97
CA MET A 165 0.85 -17.04 25.28
C MET A 165 1.88 -17.18 26.39
N ASP A 166 2.98 -16.43 26.35
CA ASP A 166 4.02 -16.44 27.39
C ASP A 166 3.45 -16.01 28.75
N GLU A 167 2.61 -14.98 28.80
CA GLU A 167 1.92 -14.54 30.01
C GLU A 167 0.97 -15.62 30.56
N THR A 168 0.18 -16.26 29.69
CA THR A 168 -0.72 -17.35 30.12
C THR A 168 0.06 -18.57 30.63
N LEU A 169 1.22 -18.85 30.05
CA LEU A 169 2.11 -19.93 30.46
C LEU A 169 2.75 -19.63 31.82
N ASP A 170 3.19 -18.39 32.05
CA ASP A 170 3.70 -17.95 33.36
C ASP A 170 2.60 -18.01 34.44
N GLN A 171 1.39 -17.55 34.12
CA GLN A 171 0.23 -17.67 35.01
C GLN A 171 -0.11 -19.13 35.33
N ALA A 172 -0.02 -20.03 34.35
CA ALA A 172 -0.23 -21.46 34.56
C ALA A 172 0.84 -22.06 35.48
N TYR A 173 2.11 -21.68 35.33
CA TYR A 173 3.19 -22.10 36.24
C TYR A 173 2.99 -21.55 37.66
N ALA A 174 2.63 -20.28 37.80
CA ALA A 174 2.30 -19.68 39.08
C ALA A 174 1.16 -20.44 39.78
N THR A 175 0.08 -20.73 39.05
CA THR A 175 -1.07 -21.50 39.56
C THR A 175 -0.68 -22.92 39.96
N GLN A 176 0.16 -23.60 39.17
CA GLN A 176 0.67 -24.94 39.53
C GLN A 176 1.50 -24.89 40.82
N SER A 177 2.34 -23.88 40.98
CA SER A 177 3.14 -23.67 42.19
C SER A 177 2.25 -23.42 43.41
N GLU A 178 1.18 -22.65 43.24
CA GLU A 178 0.21 -22.33 44.29
C GLU A 178 -0.57 -23.58 44.71
N PHE A 179 -1.04 -24.40 43.75
CA PHE A 179 -1.68 -25.68 44.08
C PHE A 179 -0.76 -26.64 44.84
N ARG A 180 0.55 -26.67 44.52
CA ARG A 180 1.53 -27.45 45.29
C ARG A 180 1.68 -26.91 46.72
N ALA A 181 1.76 -25.59 46.88
CA ALA A 181 1.81 -24.95 48.20
C ALA A 181 0.54 -25.22 49.02
N GLN A 182 -0.64 -25.11 48.40
CA GLN A 182 -1.93 -25.42 49.02
C GLN A 182 -2.01 -26.90 49.45
N ARG A 183 -1.50 -27.84 48.64
CA ARG A 183 -1.44 -29.26 49.02
C ARG A 183 -0.60 -29.48 50.28
N ASN A 184 0.54 -28.80 50.40
CA ASN A 184 1.38 -28.87 51.61
C ASN A 184 0.66 -28.27 52.82
N GLN A 185 -0.05 -27.14 52.65
CA GLN A 185 -0.86 -26.52 53.70
C GLN A 185 -2.00 -27.43 54.15
N LEU A 186 -2.71 -28.09 53.23
CA LEU A 186 -3.75 -29.07 53.54
C LEU A 186 -3.18 -30.27 54.28
N SER A 187 -2.03 -30.80 53.85
CA SER A 187 -1.35 -31.89 54.57
C SER A 187 -0.99 -31.49 56.01
N ASN A 188 -0.43 -30.30 56.20
CA ASN A 188 -0.12 -29.77 57.53
C ASN A 188 -1.37 -29.56 58.39
N THR A 189 -2.46 -29.11 57.77
CA THR A 189 -3.75 -28.89 58.45
C THR A 189 -4.39 -30.22 58.85
N LEU A 190 -4.37 -31.22 57.96
CA LEU A 190 -4.81 -32.58 58.25
C LEU A 190 -3.98 -33.17 59.40
N GLN A 191 -2.65 -33.02 59.38
CA GLN A 191 -1.80 -33.53 60.45
C GLN A 191 -2.05 -32.82 61.79
N ARG A 192 -2.28 -31.49 61.79
CA ARG A 192 -2.70 -30.76 62.99
C ARG A 192 -4.07 -31.23 63.49
N MET A 193 -5.03 -31.47 62.60
CA MET A 193 -6.35 -31.99 62.95
C MET A 193 -6.26 -33.40 63.53
N THR A 194 -5.46 -34.28 62.93
CA THR A 194 -5.18 -35.63 63.47
C THR A 194 -4.51 -35.55 64.84
N ASN A 195 -3.52 -34.66 65.01
CA ASN A 195 -2.85 -34.44 66.29
C ASN A 195 -3.80 -33.85 67.34
N ALA A 196 -4.69 -32.92 66.97
CA ALA A 196 -5.71 -32.36 67.85
C ALA A 196 -6.74 -33.43 68.25
N ALA A 197 -7.20 -34.26 67.32
CA ALA A 197 -8.06 -35.41 67.61
C ALA A 197 -7.39 -36.40 68.56
N ALA A 198 -6.08 -36.65 68.39
CA ALA A 198 -5.29 -37.46 69.32
C ALA A 198 -5.09 -36.79 70.70
N GLN A 199 -5.07 -35.45 70.76
CA GLN A 199 -5.06 -34.63 71.97
C GLN A 199 -6.46 -34.39 72.59
N VAL A 200 -7.51 -35.08 72.10
CA VAL A 200 -8.75 -35.31 72.84
C VAL A 200 -8.74 -36.69 73.55
N PRO A 201 -7.71 -37.10 74.33
CA PRO A 201 -7.82 -38.25 75.22
C PRO A 201 -8.59 -37.81 76.47
N GLY A 202 -9.86 -37.50 76.29
CA GLY A 202 -10.72 -37.00 77.35
C GLY A 202 -12.13 -37.56 77.27
N LEU A 203 -12.65 -37.77 76.06
CA LEU A 203 -14.01 -38.28 75.88
C LEU A 203 -14.16 -39.71 76.40
N ASN A 204 -13.17 -40.58 76.19
CA ASN A 204 -13.25 -41.97 76.69
C ASN A 204 -13.08 -42.04 78.22
N SER A 205 -12.28 -41.15 78.82
CA SER A 205 -12.12 -41.04 80.28
C SER A 205 -13.37 -40.45 80.94
N ILE A 206 -13.96 -39.40 80.35
CA ILE A 206 -15.19 -38.77 80.83
C ILE A 206 -16.38 -39.75 80.71
N LEU A 207 -16.48 -40.50 79.62
CA LEU A 207 -17.52 -41.51 79.42
C LEU A 207 -17.40 -42.67 80.43
N THR A 208 -16.18 -43.13 80.72
CA THR A 208 -15.94 -44.18 81.72
C THR A 208 -16.20 -43.69 83.15
N MET A 209 -15.91 -42.42 83.47
CA MET A 209 -16.27 -41.82 84.76
C MET A 209 -17.79 -41.71 84.97
N ILE A 210 -18.53 -41.32 83.92
CA ILE A 210 -20.01 -41.22 83.96
C ILE A 210 -20.64 -42.60 84.17
N THR A 211 -20.23 -43.60 83.41
CA THR A 211 -20.78 -44.96 83.51
C THR A 211 -20.44 -45.63 84.84
N ARG A 212 -19.26 -45.36 85.42
CA ARG A 212 -18.87 -45.86 86.76
C ARG A 212 -19.74 -45.28 87.87
N ARG A 213 -20.16 -44.01 87.79
CA ARG A 213 -21.09 -43.42 88.78
C ARG A 213 -22.47 -44.06 88.69
N ARG A 214 -23.02 -44.20 87.47
CA ARG A 214 -24.34 -44.80 87.24
C ARG A 214 -24.41 -46.27 87.69
N ARG A 215 -23.34 -47.06 87.47
CA ARG A 215 -23.25 -48.44 87.98
C ARG A 215 -23.32 -48.53 89.50
N ARG A 216 -22.68 -47.61 90.24
CA ARG A 216 -22.73 -47.63 91.70
C ARG A 216 -24.15 -47.39 92.22
N ASP A 217 -24.86 -46.41 91.66
CA ASP A 217 -26.23 -46.11 92.06
C ASP A 217 -27.19 -47.27 91.77
N THR A 218 -27.05 -47.93 90.61
CA THR A 218 -27.86 -49.12 90.28
C THR A 218 -27.56 -50.30 91.21
N ILE A 219 -26.31 -50.53 91.59
CA ILE A 219 -25.94 -51.61 92.52
C ILE A 219 -26.56 -51.34 93.91
N ILE A 220 -26.47 -50.12 94.43
CA ILE A 220 -27.06 -49.76 95.73
C ILE A 220 -28.58 -49.97 95.72
N LEU A 221 -29.26 -49.52 94.65
CA LEU A 221 -30.70 -49.66 94.51
C LEU A 221 -31.13 -51.13 94.37
N ALA A 222 -30.38 -51.94 93.61
CA ALA A 222 -30.64 -53.38 93.47
C ALA A 222 -30.46 -54.14 94.79
N VAL A 223 -29.44 -53.80 95.58
CA VAL A 223 -29.22 -54.39 96.92
C VAL A 223 -30.36 -54.01 97.86
N LEU A 224 -30.79 -52.75 97.89
CA LEU A 224 -31.91 -52.31 98.73
C LEU A 224 -33.20 -53.08 98.43
N ILE A 225 -33.55 -53.20 97.14
CA ILE A 225 -34.74 -53.94 96.69
C ILE A 225 -34.59 -55.43 97.04
N GLY A 226 -33.43 -56.03 96.78
CA GLY A 226 -33.16 -57.44 97.10
C GLY A 226 -33.33 -57.75 98.59
N VAL A 227 -32.78 -56.90 99.47
CA VAL A 227 -32.94 -57.04 100.92
C VAL A 227 -34.40 -56.91 101.33
N CYS A 228 -35.14 -55.93 100.81
CA CYS A 228 -36.57 -55.78 101.08
C CYS A 228 -37.40 -57.01 100.64
N VAL A 229 -37.11 -57.57 99.46
CA VAL A 229 -37.80 -58.77 98.96
C VAL A 229 -37.50 -59.99 99.83
N VAL A 230 -36.25 -60.18 100.25
CA VAL A 230 -35.87 -61.28 101.15
C VAL A 230 -36.56 -61.16 102.50
N ILE A 231 -36.63 -59.96 103.07
CA ILE A 231 -37.36 -59.71 104.33
C ILE A 231 -38.84 -60.02 104.14
N LEU A 232 -39.47 -59.56 103.06
CA LEU A 232 -40.88 -59.85 102.77
C LEU A 232 -41.14 -61.35 102.61
N LEU A 233 -40.28 -62.07 101.91
CA LEU A 233 -40.40 -63.51 101.71
C LEU A 233 -40.21 -64.25 103.04
N MET A 234 -39.25 -63.85 103.87
CA MET A 234 -39.03 -64.44 105.20
C MET A 234 -40.21 -64.21 106.14
N VAL A 235 -40.82 -63.02 106.11
CA VAL A 235 -42.03 -62.71 106.91
C VAL A 235 -43.25 -63.45 106.36
N GLY A 236 -43.41 -63.52 105.04
CA GLY A 236 -44.52 -64.18 104.38
C GLY A 236 -44.52 -65.71 104.52
N THR A 237 -43.35 -66.34 104.55
CA THR A 237 -43.20 -67.79 104.79
C THR A 237 -43.33 -68.20 106.27
N ARG A 238 -43.31 -67.23 107.18
CA ARG A 238 -43.54 -67.43 108.63
C ARG A 238 -45.00 -67.25 109.07
N ARG A 239 -45.92 -67.00 108.15
CA ARG A 239 -47.38 -67.07 108.36
C ARG A 239 -47.93 -68.32 107.69
#